data_AF-A0A0H3D4B4-F1
#
_entry.id   AF-A0A0H3D4B4-F1
#
_cell.length_a   1.000
_cell.length_b   1.000
_cell.length_c   1.000
_cell.angle_alpha   90.00
_cell.angle_beta   90.00
_cell.angle_gamma   90.00
#
_symmetry.space_group_name_H-M   'P 1'
#
loop_
_entity.id
_entity.type
_entity.pdbx_description
1 polymer ?
#
loop_
_entity_poly.entity_id
_entity_poly.type
_entity_poly.pdbx_seq_one_letter_code
_entity_poly.pdbx_strand_id
1 'polypeptide(L)'
;MTTGKGKVTCDLTISVDGYSAGLNQSEQRPFGDDGGDGWGDKLHAWFAEGAAEHPAEFARMMTAKAFIMGRNMFGPVRGEWDRQWKGWWGDNPPYHAPVFVLTHHPRDPQPMDGGTTFHFVTDGIEAAMKRARDGAPPLNVEQVDARAAGSVTHLTYRVLP
;
A
#
# COMPACT_ATOMS: atom_id res chain seq x y z
N MET A 1 -15.13 -27.37 9.39
CA MET A 1 -15.35 -26.02 8.84
C MET A 1 -13.99 -25.41 8.55
N THR A 2 -13.59 -25.30 7.28
CA THR A 2 -12.38 -24.56 6.90
C THR A 2 -12.69 -23.08 7.01
N THR A 3 -12.18 -22.42 8.04
CA THR A 3 -12.12 -20.96 8.13
C THR A 3 -11.47 -20.43 6.85
N GLY A 4 -12.25 -19.77 5.99
CA GLY A 4 -11.73 -19.20 4.76
C GLY A 4 -10.58 -18.26 5.09
N LYS A 5 -9.37 -18.57 4.61
CA LYS A 5 -8.22 -17.65 4.72
C LYS A 5 -8.61 -16.37 3.99
N GLY A 6 -8.61 -15.23 4.69
CA GLY A 6 -8.94 -13.94 4.08
C GLY A 6 -8.14 -13.69 2.80
N LYS A 7 -8.80 -13.12 1.78
CA LYS A 7 -8.19 -12.89 0.48
C LYS A 7 -7.07 -11.86 0.57
N VAL A 8 -6.00 -12.12 -0.17
CA VAL A 8 -4.88 -11.21 -0.39
C VAL A 8 -5.08 -10.57 -1.76
N THR A 9 -5.11 -9.24 -1.80
CA THR A 9 -5.13 -8.45 -3.05
C THR A 9 -3.86 -7.63 -3.16
N CYS A 10 -3.49 -7.30 -4.39
CA CYS A 10 -2.43 -6.36 -4.71
C CYS A 10 -2.95 -5.47 -5.83
N ASP A 11 -3.04 -4.18 -5.55
CA ASP A 11 -3.39 -3.16 -6.53
C ASP A 11 -2.15 -2.28 -6.73
N LEU A 12 -1.75 -2.10 -7.99
CA LEU A 12 -0.53 -1.41 -8.35
C LEU A 12 -0.76 -0.62 -9.65
N THR A 13 -0.26 0.61 -9.69
CA THR A 13 -0.14 1.37 -10.94
C THR A 13 1.28 1.20 -11.49
N ILE A 14 1.39 0.82 -12.76
CA ILE A 14 2.65 0.58 -13.47
C ILE A 14 2.66 1.32 -14.80
N SER A 15 3.82 1.78 -15.23
CA SER A 15 4.03 2.31 -16.58
C SER A 15 3.95 1.19 -17.62
N VAL A 16 3.81 1.56 -18.89
CA VAL A 16 3.67 0.59 -20.00
C VAL A 16 4.91 -0.30 -20.17
N ASP A 17 6.07 0.20 -19.76
CA ASP A 17 7.36 -0.49 -19.75
C ASP A 17 7.67 -1.19 -18.40
N GLY A 18 6.71 -1.21 -17.47
CA GLY A 18 6.72 -2.11 -16.32
C GLY A 18 7.32 -1.55 -15.03
N TYR A 19 7.34 -0.23 -14.84
CA TYR A 19 7.88 0.42 -13.64
C TYR A 19 6.77 1.05 -12.78
N SER A 20 6.87 0.90 -11.45
CA SER A 20 5.93 1.51 -10.50
C SER A 20 6.45 2.81 -9.86
N ALA A 21 7.75 3.06 -9.99
CA ALA A 21 8.46 4.23 -9.48
C ALA A 21 9.75 4.44 -10.28
N GLY A 22 10.28 5.67 -10.26
CA GLY A 22 11.56 6.02 -10.82
C GLY A 22 12.75 5.59 -9.95
N LEU A 23 13.95 5.78 -10.49
CA LEU A 23 15.21 5.56 -9.77
C LEU A 23 15.44 6.65 -8.71
N ASN A 24 16.41 6.48 -7.82
CA ASN A 24 16.88 7.55 -6.92
C ASN A 24 15.81 8.14 -5.99
N GLN A 25 14.91 7.31 -5.43
CA GLN A 25 13.95 7.76 -4.40
C GLN A 25 14.67 8.48 -3.24
N SER A 26 14.19 9.67 -2.92
CA SER A 26 14.67 10.54 -1.85
C SER A 26 13.51 11.11 -1.04
N GLU A 27 13.79 11.83 0.04
CA GLU A 27 12.76 12.49 0.83
C GLU A 27 11.98 13.56 0.05
N GLN A 28 12.66 14.25 -0.86
CA GLN A 28 12.05 15.28 -1.70
C GLN A 28 11.35 14.70 -2.94
N ARG A 29 11.65 13.44 -3.28
CA ARG A 29 11.12 12.71 -4.43
C ARG A 29 10.70 11.29 -4.00
N PRO A 30 9.53 11.11 -3.38
CA PRO A 30 9.04 9.81 -2.90
C PRO A 30 8.89 8.74 -3.99
N PHE A 31 8.72 9.12 -5.25
CA PHE A 31 8.71 8.22 -6.40
C PHE A 31 9.98 8.31 -7.25
N GLY A 32 10.99 9.06 -6.80
CA GLY A 32 12.28 9.18 -7.47
C GLY A 32 12.24 9.97 -8.78
N ASP A 33 13.07 9.56 -9.73
CA ASP A 33 13.13 10.10 -11.10
C ASP A 33 12.03 9.47 -11.96
N ASP A 34 10.77 9.70 -11.56
CA ASP A 34 9.54 9.18 -12.20
C ASP A 34 9.19 9.88 -13.53
N GLY A 35 10.10 10.74 -14.02
CA GLY A 35 9.89 11.59 -15.19
C GLY A 35 8.98 12.79 -14.92
N GLY A 36 8.53 13.00 -13.69
CA GLY A 36 7.69 14.10 -13.26
C GLY A 36 8.29 14.84 -12.06
N ASP A 37 7.42 15.30 -11.16
CA ASP A 37 7.80 16.06 -9.98
C ASP A 37 8.46 15.19 -8.87
N GLY A 38 8.42 13.86 -9.01
CA GLY A 38 8.93 12.91 -8.03
C GLY A 38 7.90 12.56 -6.94
N TRP A 39 6.71 13.14 -6.98
CA TRP A 39 5.57 12.83 -6.11
C TRP A 39 4.52 11.95 -6.79
N GLY A 40 4.82 11.45 -7.99
CA GLY A 40 3.93 10.56 -8.73
C GLY A 40 2.85 11.29 -9.53
N ASP A 41 3.03 12.58 -9.82
CA ASP A 41 2.12 13.44 -10.59
C ASP A 41 1.79 12.94 -12.01
N LYS A 42 2.53 11.93 -12.48
CA LYS A 42 2.26 11.23 -13.73
C LYS A 42 1.56 9.90 -13.48
N LEU A 43 2.30 8.90 -13.03
CA LEU A 43 1.80 7.53 -12.94
C LEU A 43 0.68 7.38 -11.90
N HIS A 44 0.73 8.18 -10.83
CA HIS A 44 -0.16 8.09 -9.67
C HIS A 44 -1.09 9.32 -9.54
N ALA A 45 -1.21 10.13 -10.61
CA ALA A 45 -2.02 11.35 -10.64
C ALA A 45 -3.47 11.13 -10.18
N TRP A 46 -4.05 9.99 -10.58
CA TRP A 46 -5.40 9.57 -10.24
C TRP A 46 -5.66 9.59 -8.72
N PHE A 47 -4.64 9.33 -7.90
CA PHE A 47 -4.78 9.35 -6.44
C PHE A 47 -4.99 10.77 -5.92
N ALA A 48 -4.33 11.77 -6.52
CA ALA A 48 -4.50 13.18 -6.18
C ALA A 48 -5.81 13.77 -6.73
N GLU A 49 -6.29 13.27 -7.86
CA GLU A 49 -7.61 13.61 -8.42
C GLU A 49 -8.76 13.14 -7.50
N GLY A 50 -8.54 12.07 -6.74
CA GLY A 50 -9.36 11.69 -5.59
C GLY A 50 -10.60 10.85 -5.92
N ALA A 51 -11.33 10.47 -4.86
CA ALA A 51 -12.42 9.48 -4.94
C ALA A 51 -13.65 9.93 -5.74
N ALA A 52 -13.83 11.23 -5.98
CA ALA A 52 -14.92 11.73 -6.82
C ALA A 52 -14.71 11.34 -8.29
N GLU A 53 -13.47 11.44 -8.77
CA GLU A 53 -13.07 11.08 -10.14
C GLU A 53 -12.79 9.58 -10.28
N HIS A 54 -12.29 8.94 -9.21
CA HIS A 54 -11.90 7.51 -9.19
C HIS A 54 -12.63 6.69 -8.11
N PRO A 55 -13.97 6.65 -8.11
CA PRO A 55 -14.73 6.04 -7.02
C PRO A 55 -14.51 4.53 -6.89
N ALA A 56 -14.26 3.82 -8.00
CA ALA A 56 -14.07 2.37 -7.98
C ALA A 56 -12.72 1.97 -7.36
N GLU A 57 -11.66 2.71 -7.68
CA GLU A 57 -10.30 2.52 -7.20
C GLU A 57 -10.24 2.76 -5.70
N PHE A 58 -10.81 3.87 -5.23
CA PHE A 58 -10.89 4.19 -3.81
C PHE A 58 -11.78 3.18 -3.05
N ALA A 59 -12.94 2.80 -3.60
CA ALA A 59 -13.78 1.79 -2.97
C ALA A 59 -13.04 0.46 -2.77
N ARG A 60 -12.23 0.03 -3.75
CA ARG A 60 -11.39 -1.17 -3.63
C ARG A 60 -10.33 -1.03 -2.55
N MET A 61 -9.59 0.08 -2.51
CA MET A 61 -8.58 0.32 -1.46
C MET A 61 -9.18 0.23 -0.05
N MET A 62 -10.39 0.75 0.14
CA MET A 62 -11.08 0.76 1.43
C MET A 62 -11.66 -0.61 1.84
N THR A 63 -11.63 -1.62 0.97
CA THR A 63 -12.04 -2.99 1.36
C THR A 63 -11.01 -3.68 2.25
N ALA A 64 -9.73 -3.35 2.10
CA ALA A 64 -8.66 -3.97 2.87
C ALA A 64 -8.77 -3.64 4.37
N LYS A 65 -8.51 -4.64 5.22
CA LYS A 65 -8.57 -4.53 6.68
C LYS A 65 -7.20 -4.55 7.35
N ALA A 66 -6.17 -4.87 6.57
CA ALA A 66 -4.77 -4.79 6.94
C ALA A 66 -3.93 -4.66 5.67
N PHE A 67 -2.77 -4.00 5.79
CA PHE A 67 -1.87 -3.75 4.66
C PHE A 67 -0.48 -4.29 4.96
N ILE A 68 0.25 -4.71 3.94
CA ILE A 68 1.67 -5.04 4.04
C ILE A 68 2.40 -4.22 2.99
N MET A 69 3.51 -3.59 3.38
CA MET A 69 4.31 -2.78 2.47
C MET A 69 5.81 -2.96 2.73
N GLY A 70 6.61 -2.64 1.71
CA GLY A 70 8.05 -2.57 1.85
C GLY A 70 8.51 -1.27 2.51
N ARG A 71 9.72 -1.28 3.09
CA ARG A 71 10.33 -0.11 3.72
C ARG A 71 10.41 1.14 2.83
N ASN A 72 10.71 0.96 1.54
CA ASN A 72 10.82 2.09 0.60
C ASN A 72 9.47 2.73 0.29
N MET A 73 8.37 1.99 0.43
CA MET A 73 7.02 2.56 0.35
C MET A 73 6.71 3.38 1.60
N PHE A 74 7.18 2.95 2.78
CA PHE A 74 7.01 3.68 4.04
C PHE A 74 7.85 4.96 4.12
N GLY A 75 9.09 4.97 3.62
CA GLY A 75 9.94 6.15 3.76
C GLY A 75 11.29 6.10 3.05
N PRO A 76 12.07 7.19 3.14
CA PRO A 76 13.34 7.35 2.42
C PRO A 76 14.52 6.66 3.10
N VAL A 77 14.40 6.25 4.37
CA VAL A 77 15.52 5.75 5.18
C VAL A 77 15.97 4.37 4.70
N ARG A 78 17.25 4.24 4.32
CA ARG A 78 17.84 3.00 3.78
C ARG A 78 18.65 2.18 4.79
N GLY A 79 19.16 2.79 5.85
CA GLY A 79 19.98 2.16 6.89
C GLY A 79 19.30 2.12 8.25
N GLU A 80 20.04 2.25 9.35
CA GLU A 80 19.44 2.43 10.69
C GLU A 80 18.48 3.62 10.72
N TRP A 81 17.49 3.57 11.63
CA TRP A 81 16.58 4.68 11.81
C TRP A 81 17.33 5.90 12.36
N ASP A 82 17.33 6.99 11.60
CA ASP A 82 18.00 8.26 11.94
C ASP A 82 17.07 9.20 12.74
N ARG A 83 15.76 9.06 12.54
CA ARG A 83 14.72 9.87 13.17
C ARG A 83 13.38 9.12 13.22
N GLN A 84 12.42 9.68 13.95
CA GLN A 84 11.06 9.16 13.97
C GLN A 84 10.27 9.56 12.71
N TRP A 85 10.64 9.02 11.55
CA TRP A 85 9.89 9.20 10.30
C TRP A 85 8.46 8.66 10.43
N LYS A 86 7.46 9.44 9.99
CA LYS A 86 6.04 9.08 10.12
C LYS A 86 5.34 8.57 8.85
N GLY A 87 6.08 8.45 7.75
CA GLY A 87 5.49 8.18 6.44
C GLY A 87 5.36 9.45 5.61
N TRP A 88 4.98 9.27 4.35
CA TRP A 88 4.81 10.36 3.38
C TRP A 88 3.52 11.16 3.57
N TRP A 89 2.57 10.65 4.36
CA TRP A 89 1.18 11.09 4.41
C TRP A 89 0.83 11.99 5.61
N GLY A 90 1.83 12.54 6.30
CA GLY A 90 1.62 13.34 7.51
C GLY A 90 1.04 12.51 8.67
N ASP A 91 0.21 13.14 9.51
CA ASP A 91 -0.29 12.52 10.73
C ASP A 91 -1.50 11.59 10.52
N ASN A 92 -2.22 11.70 9.40
CA ASN A 92 -3.43 10.90 9.11
C ASN A 92 -3.29 10.17 7.75
N PRO A 93 -2.60 9.01 7.72
CA PRO A 93 -2.35 8.26 6.49
C PRO A 93 -3.62 7.53 5.98
N PRO A 94 -3.71 7.26 4.66
CA PRO A 94 -4.96 6.83 4.00
C PRO A 94 -5.38 5.37 4.27
N TYR A 95 -4.64 4.64 5.10
CA TYR A 95 -4.87 3.20 5.31
C TYR A 95 -6.01 2.91 6.28
N HIS A 96 -6.15 3.71 7.33
CA HIS A 96 -7.16 3.57 8.40
C HIS A 96 -7.27 2.14 8.97
N ALA A 97 -6.15 1.42 9.00
CA ALA A 97 -6.03 0.02 9.44
C ALA A 97 -4.58 -0.31 9.85
N PRO A 98 -4.32 -1.48 10.46
CA PRO A 98 -2.97 -1.96 10.71
C PRO A 98 -2.16 -2.11 9.41
N VAL A 99 -0.95 -1.55 9.39
CA VAL A 99 -0.01 -1.62 8.27
C VAL A 99 1.29 -2.29 8.72
N PHE A 100 1.68 -3.38 8.09
CA PHE A 100 2.91 -4.11 8.41
C PHE A 100 4.02 -3.74 7.43
N VAL A 101 5.02 -3.01 7.91
CA VAL A 101 6.17 -2.54 7.14
C VAL A 101 7.29 -3.58 7.23
N LEU A 102 7.62 -4.23 6.12
CA LEU A 102 8.75 -5.15 6.02
C LEU A 102 10.07 -4.36 6.03
N THR A 103 10.92 -4.66 7.00
CA THR A 103 12.21 -3.97 7.20
C THR A 103 13.19 -4.88 7.95
N HIS A 104 14.49 -4.71 7.75
CA HIS A 104 15.51 -5.37 8.57
C HIS A 104 15.81 -4.62 9.88
N HIS A 105 15.32 -3.38 10.02
CA HIS A 105 15.62 -2.52 11.16
C HIS A 105 14.44 -2.46 12.13
N PRO A 106 14.58 -2.98 13.36
CA PRO A 106 13.52 -3.00 14.34
C PRO A 106 13.13 -1.58 14.76
N ARG A 107 11.84 -1.40 15.08
CA ARG A 107 11.28 -0.14 15.58
C ARG A 107 9.93 -0.43 16.25
N ASP A 108 9.62 0.32 17.29
CA ASP A 108 8.33 0.18 17.99
C ASP A 108 7.16 0.52 17.06
N PRO A 109 5.99 -0.11 17.23
CA PRO A 109 4.79 0.25 16.50
C PRO A 109 4.47 1.74 16.61
N GLN A 110 4.01 2.34 15.52
CA GLN A 110 3.70 3.76 15.46
C GLN A 110 2.22 3.98 15.16
N PRO A 111 1.42 4.37 16.18
CA PRO A 111 0.06 4.84 15.98
C PRO A 111 0.03 6.18 15.23
N MET A 112 -0.99 6.36 14.41
CA MET A 112 -1.26 7.56 13.63
C MET A 112 -2.71 8.00 13.84
N ASP A 113 -3.03 9.23 13.46
CA ASP A 113 -4.41 9.69 13.42
C ASP A 113 -5.21 8.87 12.40
N GLY A 114 -6.53 8.82 12.59
CA GLY A 114 -7.42 8.08 11.68
C GLY A 114 -7.34 6.56 11.79
N GLY A 115 -6.69 6.00 12.81
CA GLY A 115 -6.74 4.57 13.14
C GLY A 115 -5.68 3.70 12.45
N THR A 116 -4.75 4.30 11.71
CA THR A 116 -3.60 3.57 11.16
C THR A 116 -2.58 3.29 12.26
N THR A 117 -2.02 2.08 12.29
CA THR A 117 -0.81 1.79 13.08
C THR A 117 0.21 1.09 12.20
N PHE A 118 1.41 1.66 12.10
CA PHE A 118 2.52 1.02 11.40
C PHE A 118 3.25 0.06 12.34
N HIS A 119 3.34 -1.20 11.95
CA HIS A 119 4.06 -2.27 12.66
C HIS A 119 5.29 -2.66 11.84
N PHE A 120 6.49 -2.55 12.42
CA PHE A 120 7.74 -2.87 11.73
C PHE A 120 8.08 -4.35 11.92
N VAL A 121 8.09 -5.12 10.82
CA VAL A 121 8.26 -6.58 10.84
C VAL A 121 9.62 -6.96 10.28
N THR A 122 10.44 -7.60 11.13
CA THR A 122 11.81 -8.07 10.82
C THR A 122 11.89 -9.53 10.43
N ASP A 123 10.85 -10.31 10.73
CA ASP A 123 10.88 -11.79 10.62
C ASP A 123 10.35 -12.29 9.26
N GLY A 124 10.25 -11.38 8.28
CA GLY A 124 9.85 -11.69 6.91
C GLY A 124 8.34 -11.68 6.65
N ILE A 125 7.99 -11.98 5.39
CA ILE A 125 6.63 -11.86 4.85
C ILE A 125 5.64 -12.80 5.54
N GLU A 126 6.02 -14.03 5.88
CA GLU A 126 5.10 -14.99 6.52
C GLU A 126 4.62 -14.50 7.90
N ALA A 127 5.52 -13.90 8.68
CA ALA A 127 5.18 -13.29 9.95
C ALA A 127 4.23 -12.09 9.76
N ALA A 128 4.50 -11.23 8.77
CA ALA A 128 3.61 -10.12 8.44
C ALA A 128 2.23 -10.60 8.00
N MET A 129 2.16 -11.62 7.14
CA MET A 129 0.91 -12.22 6.66
C MET A 129 0.10 -12.86 7.77
N LYS A 130 0.76 -13.54 8.74
CA LYS A 130 0.07 -14.08 9.92
C LYS A 130 -0.53 -12.95 10.75
N ARG A 131 0.25 -11.92 11.09
CA ARG A 131 -0.22 -10.77 11.87
C ARG A 131 -1.36 -10.01 11.16
N ALA A 132 -1.26 -9.84 9.83
CA ALA A 132 -2.29 -9.21 9.03
C ALA A 132 -3.61 -9.99 9.06
N ARG A 133 -3.55 -11.32 9.00
CA ARG A 133 -4.74 -12.18 9.13
C ARG A 133 -5.31 -12.22 10.54
N ASP A 134 -4.46 -12.25 11.56
CA ASP A 134 -4.92 -12.25 12.96
C ASP A 134 -5.57 -10.91 13.33
N GLY A 135 -5.14 -9.80 12.71
CA GLY A 135 -5.71 -8.46 12.89
C GLY A 135 -6.86 -8.10 11.97
N ALA A 136 -7.14 -8.90 10.92
CA ALA A 136 -8.18 -8.61 9.92
C ALA A 136 -9.29 -9.69 9.92
N PRO A 137 -10.58 -9.32 10.03
CA PRO A 137 -11.65 -10.28 9.79
C PRO A 137 -11.61 -10.79 8.33
N PRO A 138 -11.93 -12.07 8.07
CA PRO A 138 -11.87 -12.65 6.73
C PRO A 138 -12.87 -11.99 5.77
N LEU A 139 -12.46 -11.83 4.50
CA LEU A 139 -13.28 -11.31 3.40
C LEU A 139 -13.33 -12.31 2.24
N ASN A 140 -14.54 -12.56 1.71
CA ASN A 140 -14.78 -13.35 0.50
C ASN A 140 -14.90 -12.42 -0.71
N VAL A 141 -14.00 -12.54 -1.71
CA VAL A 141 -14.10 -11.77 -2.96
C VAL A 141 -13.76 -12.60 -4.21
N GLU A 142 -14.57 -12.49 -5.25
CA GLU A 142 -14.48 -13.16 -6.56
C GLU A 142 -13.86 -12.25 -7.63
N GLN A 143 -13.09 -12.79 -8.58
CA GLN A 143 -12.60 -12.04 -9.75
C GLN A 143 -13.71 -11.89 -10.78
N VAL A 144 -14.10 -10.65 -11.06
CA VAL A 144 -15.22 -10.33 -11.94
C VAL A 144 -14.73 -10.03 -13.35
N ASP A 145 -13.64 -9.28 -13.47
CA ASP A 145 -13.11 -8.88 -14.77
C ASP A 145 -11.62 -8.50 -14.68
N ALA A 146 -10.92 -8.63 -15.80
CA ALA A 146 -9.57 -8.14 -16.01
C ALA A 146 -9.50 -7.49 -17.38
N ARG A 147 -9.29 -6.17 -17.43
CA ARG A 147 -9.09 -5.47 -18.70
C ARG A 147 -7.69 -4.86 -18.76
N ALA A 148 -7.04 -5.08 -19.90
CA ALA A 148 -5.88 -4.30 -20.28
C ALA A 148 -6.35 -2.98 -20.92
N ALA A 149 -5.94 -1.85 -20.37
CA ALA A 149 -5.95 -0.57 -21.07
C ALA A 149 -4.52 -0.28 -21.56
N GLY A 150 -4.34 0.69 -22.47
CA GLY A 150 -3.05 0.98 -23.09
C GLY A 150 -1.91 1.34 -22.12
N SER A 151 -2.22 1.62 -20.85
CA SER A 151 -1.26 2.05 -19.83
C SER A 151 -1.45 1.42 -18.44
N VAL A 152 -2.54 0.69 -18.16
CA VAL A 152 -2.81 0.08 -16.84
C VAL A 152 -3.62 -1.21 -17.01
N THR A 153 -3.33 -2.23 -16.19
CA THR A 153 -4.21 -3.41 -16.03
C THR A 153 -5.16 -3.16 -14.87
N HIS A 154 -6.46 -3.05 -15.15
CA HIS A 154 -7.47 -2.92 -14.10
C HIS A 154 -7.99 -4.32 -13.76
N LEU A 155 -7.84 -4.72 -12.50
CA LEU A 155 -8.42 -5.94 -11.95
C LEU A 155 -9.66 -5.55 -11.14
N THR A 156 -10.82 -6.15 -11.43
CA THR A 156 -12.07 -5.90 -10.69
C THR A 156 -12.48 -7.15 -9.91
N TYR A 157 -12.75 -7.00 -8.61
CA TYR A 157 -13.19 -8.05 -7.70
C TYR A 157 -14.54 -7.65 -7.08
N ARG A 158 -15.43 -8.61 -6.86
CA ARG A 158 -16.71 -8.43 -6.15
C ARG A 158 -16.63 -9.10 -4.79
N VAL A 159 -17.09 -8.42 -3.76
CA VAL A 159 -17.30 -9.01 -2.42
C VAL A 159 -18.53 -9.91 -2.47
N LEU A 160 -18.36 -11.17 -2.07
CA LEU A 160 -19.45 -12.12 -1.90
C LEU A 160 -19.82 -12.19 -0.40
N PRO A 161 -21.10 -12.43 -0.07
CA PRO A 161 -21.54 -12.63 1.31
C PRO A 161 -20.84 -13.81 1.99
#